data_AF-A0A5J4X7T5-F1
#
_entry.id   AF-A0A5J4X7T5-F1
#
_cell.length_a   1.000
_cell.length_b   1.000
_cell.length_c   1.000
_cell.angle_alpha   90.00
_cell.angle_beta   90.00
_cell.angle_gamma   90.00
#
_symmetry.space_group_name_H-M   'P 1'
#
loop_
_entity.id
_entity.type
_entity.pdbx_description
1 polymer ?
#
loop_
_entity_poly.entity_id
_entity_poly.type
_entity_poly.pdbx_seq_one_letter_code
_entity_poly.pdbx_strand_id
1 'polypeptide(L)'
;MQQNEKKFFQERHRKIHHEFNNLTDLELRTFKLLDEEIIEDIRRLDQYMRFREIEFEDADALMLSEPFNQALFRHEVQRFRQRYPKETTDKSYSRRQSDDFKPTRHYYTNHIVSQYDIENHVRRVGELELQLNNFIIAFDFGYIVEKVKYDEDQAQVVTNSTRQPHSNIQHALNIEQQITSKEKLEQFIQYLPAKIIEDQERTLEDTKTRFIAFVSMVVVVY
;
A
#
# COMPACT_ATOMS: atom_id res chain seq x y z
N MET A 1 7.03 -35.30 -17.09
CA MET A 1 6.70 -33.86 -16.91
C MET A 1 6.74 -33.43 -15.44
N GLN A 2 5.98 -34.06 -14.53
CA GLN A 2 5.88 -33.65 -13.11
C GLN A 2 7.19 -33.64 -12.30
N GLN A 3 8.18 -34.50 -12.61
CA GLN A 3 9.47 -34.51 -11.90
C GLN A 3 10.37 -33.31 -12.22
N ASN A 4 10.33 -32.78 -13.46
CA ASN A 4 11.12 -31.62 -13.85
C ASN A 4 10.55 -30.32 -13.25
N GLU A 5 9.22 -30.23 -13.13
CA GLU A 5 8.57 -29.10 -12.45
C GLU A 5 8.94 -29.06 -10.97
N LYS A 6 8.87 -30.19 -10.25
CA LYS A 6 9.29 -30.25 -8.84
C LYS A 6 10.75 -29.85 -8.63
N LYS A 7 11.65 -30.30 -9.51
CA LYS A 7 13.07 -29.97 -9.45
C LYS A 7 13.31 -28.48 -9.72
N PHE A 8 12.61 -27.92 -10.71
CA PHE A 8 12.62 -26.49 -11.01
C PHE A 8 12.12 -25.64 -9.83
N PHE A 9 11.02 -26.04 -9.17
CA PHE A 9 10.51 -25.34 -7.99
C PHE A 9 11.49 -25.42 -6.80
N GLN A 10 12.14 -26.56 -6.57
CA GLN A 10 13.14 -26.71 -5.50
C GLN A 10 14.40 -25.88 -5.74
N GLU A 11 14.92 -25.89 -6.97
CA GLU A 11 16.12 -25.14 -7.35
C GLU A 11 15.84 -23.63 -7.32
N ARG A 12 14.63 -23.22 -7.71
CA ARG A 12 14.10 -21.87 -7.55
C ARG A 12 13.97 -21.44 -6.08
N HIS A 13 13.38 -22.28 -5.23
CA HIS A 13 13.26 -21.99 -3.79
C HIS A 13 14.64 -21.78 -3.15
N ARG A 14 15.63 -22.56 -3.59
CA ARG A 14 17.01 -22.45 -3.11
C ARG A 14 17.71 -21.16 -3.55
N LYS A 15 17.46 -20.68 -4.79
CA LYS A 15 18.00 -19.39 -5.27
C LYS A 15 17.40 -18.20 -4.53
N ILE A 16 16.08 -18.16 -4.37
CA ILE A 16 15.38 -17.11 -3.60
C ILE A 16 15.91 -17.09 -2.15
N HIS A 17 15.99 -18.27 -1.52
CA HIS A 17 16.56 -18.40 -0.18
C HIS A 17 18.04 -17.94 -0.13
N HIS A 18 18.82 -18.05 -1.20
CA HIS A 18 20.20 -17.57 -1.22
C HIS A 18 20.29 -16.06 -1.40
N GLU A 19 19.50 -15.46 -2.29
CA GLU A 19 19.54 -14.03 -2.59
C GLU A 19 19.02 -13.18 -1.43
N PHE A 20 17.89 -13.55 -0.82
CA PHE A 20 17.32 -12.81 0.32
C PHE A 20 18.12 -12.97 1.62
N ASN A 21 18.93 -14.02 1.71
CA ASN A 21 19.84 -14.22 2.84
C ASN A 21 21.26 -13.68 2.59
N ASN A 22 21.59 -13.28 1.36
CA ASN A 22 22.92 -12.77 1.00
C ASN A 22 22.81 -11.46 0.20
N LEU A 23 22.26 -10.43 0.84
CA LEU A 23 22.25 -9.06 0.31
C LEU A 23 23.67 -8.48 0.24
N THR A 24 23.92 -7.62 -0.74
CA THR A 24 25.18 -6.87 -0.84
C THR A 24 25.28 -5.81 0.27
N ASP A 25 26.50 -5.38 0.59
CA ASP A 25 26.73 -4.30 1.58
C ASP A 25 26.01 -2.99 1.23
N LEU A 26 25.86 -2.69 -0.06
CA LEU A 26 25.14 -1.51 -0.54
C LEU A 26 23.63 -1.62 -0.30
N GLU A 27 23.05 -2.78 -0.57
CA GLU A 27 21.64 -3.06 -0.30
C GLU A 27 21.37 -3.02 1.22
N LEU A 28 22.25 -3.62 2.03
CA LEU A 28 22.15 -3.57 3.48
C LEU A 28 22.23 -2.15 4.03
N ARG A 29 23.09 -1.29 3.47
CA ARG A 29 23.15 0.14 3.83
C ARG A 29 21.87 0.87 3.44
N THR A 30 21.31 0.56 2.28
CA THR A 30 20.06 1.16 1.81
C THR A 30 18.91 0.81 2.75
N PHE A 31 18.75 -0.46 3.12
CA PHE A 31 17.71 -0.87 4.07
C PHE A 31 17.88 -0.27 5.46
N LYS A 32 19.12 -0.06 5.92
CA LYS A 32 19.35 0.67 7.18
C LYS A 32 18.86 2.11 7.12
N LEU A 33 19.09 2.81 6.01
CA LEU A 33 18.57 4.18 5.83
C LEU A 33 17.04 4.20 5.79
N LEU A 34 16.42 3.20 5.15
CA LEU A 34 14.95 3.08 5.13
C LEU A 34 14.37 2.70 6.51
N ASP A 35 15.07 1.88 7.30
CA ASP A 35 14.70 1.61 8.69
C ASP A 35 14.77 2.89 9.54
N GLU A 36 15.81 3.72 9.35
CA GLU A 36 15.95 5.02 10.03
C GLU A 36 14.83 5.98 9.62
N GLU A 37 14.45 6.02 8.34
CA GLU A 37 13.32 6.81 7.84
C GLU A 37 11.99 6.37 8.47
N ILE A 38 11.72 5.06 8.54
CA ILE A 38 10.54 4.51 9.22
C ILE A 38 10.50 4.94 10.69
N ILE A 39 11.62 4.82 11.40
CA ILE A 39 11.70 5.19 12.82
C ILE A 39 11.41 6.67 13.02
N GLU A 40 11.94 7.52 12.14
CA GLU A 40 11.74 8.96 12.22
C GLU A 40 10.28 9.35 11.92
N ASP A 41 9.67 8.74 10.91
CA ASP A 41 8.26 8.96 10.59
C ASP A 41 7.34 8.53 11.74
N ILE A 42 7.60 7.37 12.37
CA ILE A 42 6.87 6.93 13.58
C ILE A 42 7.03 7.97 14.70
N ARG A 43 8.25 8.47 14.95
CA ARG A 43 8.48 9.48 15.99
C ARG A 43 7.77 10.79 15.72
N ARG A 44 7.72 11.24 14.46
CA ARG A 44 7.01 12.46 14.07
C ARG A 44 5.52 12.34 14.38
N LEU A 45 4.92 11.16 14.19
CA LEU A 45 3.54 10.94 14.60
C LEU A 45 3.36 11.12 16.11
N ASP A 46 4.14 10.39 16.90
CA ASP A 46 4.00 10.42 18.36
C ASP A 46 4.16 11.83 18.94
N GLN A 47 4.98 12.68 18.31
CA GLN A 47 5.33 14.01 18.80
C GLN A 47 4.47 15.15 18.22
N TYR A 48 4.08 15.07 16.94
CA TYR A 48 3.58 16.24 16.21
C TYR A 48 2.30 16.03 15.40
N MET A 49 1.92 14.79 15.06
CA MET A 49 0.76 14.55 14.20
C MET A 49 -0.07 13.37 14.68
N ARG A 50 -1.37 13.59 14.90
CA ARG A 50 -2.32 12.53 15.24
C ARG A 50 -3.23 12.26 14.07
N PHE A 51 -3.53 10.98 13.85
CA PHE A 51 -4.58 10.57 12.93
C PHE A 51 -5.89 11.22 13.37
N ARG A 52 -6.55 11.92 12.43
CA ARG A 52 -7.87 12.51 12.67
C ARG A 52 -8.89 11.58 12.05
N GLU A 53 -9.59 10.85 12.90
CA GLU A 53 -10.75 10.09 12.48
C GLU A 53 -11.85 11.05 12.01
N ILE A 54 -12.30 10.87 10.78
CA ILE A 54 -13.36 11.66 10.17
C ILE A 54 -14.60 10.78 10.12
N GLU A 55 -15.53 11.05 11.02
CA GLU A 55 -16.82 10.36 11.04
C GLU A 55 -17.67 10.83 9.85
N PHE A 56 -17.87 9.94 8.89
CA PHE A 56 -18.78 10.15 7.77
C PHE A 56 -19.74 8.98 7.66
N GLU A 57 -21.02 9.25 7.92
CA GLU A 57 -22.07 8.22 7.90
C GLU A 57 -22.17 7.57 6.51
N ASP A 58 -22.21 6.24 6.52
CA ASP A 58 -22.23 5.39 5.33
C ASP A 58 -21.07 5.62 4.36
N ALA A 59 -19.89 6.00 4.88
CA ALA A 59 -18.69 6.15 4.05
C ALA A 59 -18.33 4.87 3.28
N ASP A 60 -18.50 3.71 3.93
CA ASP A 60 -17.96 2.41 3.50
C ASP A 60 -16.52 2.53 2.95
N ALA A 61 -15.71 3.43 3.55
CA ALA A 61 -14.34 3.75 3.17
C ALA A 61 -13.62 4.42 4.37
N LEU A 62 -12.29 4.31 4.46
CA LEU A 62 -11.52 5.03 5.48
C LEU A 62 -11.30 6.48 5.04
N MET A 63 -11.92 7.43 5.74
CA MET A 63 -11.90 8.85 5.39
C MET A 63 -10.56 9.52 5.71
N LEU A 64 -10.08 10.32 4.76
CA LEU A 64 -8.89 11.17 4.90
C LEU A 64 -9.26 12.65 5.04
N SER A 65 -10.28 13.10 4.32
CA SER A 65 -10.82 14.46 4.43
C SER A 65 -12.31 14.50 4.09
N GLU A 66 -13.02 15.51 4.56
CA GLU A 66 -14.43 15.70 4.19
C GLU A 66 -14.56 16.05 2.69
N PRO A 67 -15.39 15.33 1.91
CA PRO A 67 -15.62 15.65 0.50
C PRO A 67 -16.39 16.96 0.35
N PHE A 68 -16.04 17.78 -0.65
CA PHE A 68 -16.84 18.96 -1.00
C PHE A 68 -18.22 18.56 -1.52
N ASN A 69 -18.31 17.44 -2.25
CA ASN A 69 -19.58 16.90 -2.71
C ASN A 69 -19.81 15.48 -2.17
N GLN A 70 -20.54 15.40 -1.06
CA GLN A 70 -20.88 14.16 -0.37
C GLN A 70 -21.67 13.17 -1.24
N ALA A 71 -22.57 13.66 -2.10
CA ALA A 71 -23.37 12.81 -2.98
C ALA A 71 -22.51 12.15 -4.07
N LEU A 72 -21.62 12.93 -4.70
CA LEU A 72 -20.66 12.40 -5.68
C LEU A 72 -19.68 11.42 -5.03
N PHE A 73 -19.26 11.69 -3.79
CA PHE A 73 -18.40 10.79 -3.03
C PHE A 73 -19.08 9.43 -2.82
N ARG A 74 -20.28 9.42 -2.23
CA ARG A 74 -21.05 8.19 -2.01
C ARG A 74 -21.27 7.41 -3.31
N HIS A 75 -21.62 8.12 -4.39
CA HIS A 75 -21.81 7.49 -5.69
C HIS A 75 -20.54 6.78 -6.19
N GLU A 76 -19.38 7.42 -6.09
CA GLU A 76 -18.12 6.83 -6.55
C GLU A 76 -17.66 5.66 -5.67
N VAL A 77 -17.85 5.73 -4.34
CA VAL A 77 -17.61 4.58 -3.45
C VAL A 77 -18.53 3.41 -3.82
N GLN A 78 -19.83 3.63 -3.95
CA GLN A 78 -20.79 2.59 -4.33
C GLN A 78 -20.41 1.95 -5.68
N ARG A 79 -20.06 2.78 -6.66
CA ARG A 79 -19.60 2.32 -7.97
C ARG A 79 -18.33 1.47 -7.86
N PHE A 80 -17.37 1.87 -7.03
CA PHE A 80 -16.17 1.07 -6.77
C PHE A 80 -16.53 -0.30 -6.18
N ARG A 81 -17.36 -0.34 -5.13
CA ARG A 81 -17.76 -1.57 -4.44
C ARG A 81 -18.55 -2.53 -5.33
N GLN A 82 -19.37 -2.00 -6.24
CA GLN A 82 -20.08 -2.81 -7.24
C GLN A 82 -19.12 -3.45 -8.25
N ARG A 83 -18.06 -2.73 -8.63
CA ARG A 83 -17.07 -3.19 -9.60
C ARG A 83 -16.03 -4.13 -9.00
N TYR A 84 -15.67 -3.88 -7.75
CA TYR A 84 -14.66 -4.62 -7.00
C TYR A 84 -15.31 -5.15 -5.72
N PRO A 85 -15.82 -6.39 -5.73
CA PRO A 85 -16.41 -6.99 -4.54
C PRO A 85 -15.41 -7.08 -3.39
N LYS A 86 -15.91 -7.33 -2.17
CA LYS A 86 -15.14 -7.45 -0.92
C LYS A 86 -14.27 -8.71 -0.93
N GLU A 87 -13.33 -8.76 -1.85
CA GLU A 87 -12.41 -9.87 -2.08
C GLU A 87 -10.99 -9.44 -1.75
N THR A 88 -10.29 -10.33 -1.06
CA THR A 88 -8.83 -10.33 -1.01
C THR A 88 -8.34 -11.22 -2.14
N THR A 89 -7.47 -10.72 -3.02
CA THR A 89 -6.95 -11.50 -4.15
C THR A 89 -5.44 -11.52 -4.17
N ASP A 90 -4.87 -12.72 -4.23
CA ASP A 90 -3.43 -12.94 -4.31
C ASP A 90 -3.05 -13.16 -5.77
N LYS A 91 -2.24 -12.27 -6.33
CA LYS A 91 -1.76 -12.35 -7.71
C LYS A 91 -0.25 -12.50 -7.69
N SER A 92 0.24 -13.63 -8.19
CA SER A 92 1.67 -13.85 -8.42
C SER A 92 2.00 -13.52 -9.88
N TYR A 93 2.87 -12.55 -10.13
CA TYR A 93 3.32 -12.27 -11.49
C TYR A 93 4.71 -12.87 -11.74
N SER A 94 4.86 -13.50 -12.90
CA SER A 94 6.16 -13.82 -13.47
C SER A 94 6.45 -12.86 -14.63
N ARG A 95 7.30 -11.84 -14.44
CA ARG A 95 7.81 -10.95 -15.51
C ARG A 95 8.59 -11.77 -16.56
N ARG A 96 7.90 -12.25 -17.59
CA ARG A 96 8.47 -13.19 -18.60
C ARG A 96 9.63 -12.65 -19.48
N GLN A 97 10.37 -11.60 -19.11
CA GLN A 97 11.37 -10.97 -20.00
C GLN A 97 12.64 -10.40 -19.33
N SER A 98 13.14 -11.00 -18.24
CA SER A 98 14.54 -10.80 -17.84
C SER A 98 15.06 -12.06 -17.16
N ASP A 99 16.30 -12.46 -17.49
CA ASP A 99 16.98 -13.63 -16.91
C ASP A 99 17.24 -13.50 -15.39
N ASP A 100 17.08 -12.30 -14.83
CA ASP A 100 17.09 -12.04 -13.40
C ASP A 100 15.65 -11.86 -12.89
N PHE A 101 15.17 -12.82 -12.10
CA PHE A 101 13.75 -12.97 -11.78
C PHE A 101 13.48 -12.86 -10.27
N LYS A 102 13.04 -11.69 -9.79
CA LYS A 102 12.39 -11.53 -8.47
C LYS A 102 10.88 -11.83 -8.61
N PRO A 103 10.34 -12.89 -8.00
CA PRO A 103 8.90 -13.17 -8.09
C PRO A 103 8.10 -12.23 -7.19
N THR A 104 7.70 -11.09 -7.75
CA THR A 104 6.81 -10.16 -7.08
C THR A 104 5.42 -10.75 -6.89
N ARG A 105 4.97 -10.83 -5.65
CA ARG A 105 3.61 -11.25 -5.26
C ARG A 105 2.82 -10.03 -4.79
N HIS A 106 1.58 -9.94 -5.23
CA HIS A 106 0.67 -8.84 -4.93
C HIS A 106 -0.54 -9.36 -4.17
N TYR A 107 -0.75 -8.82 -2.99
CA TYR A 107 -1.86 -9.11 -2.11
C TYR A 107 -2.78 -7.90 -2.13
N TYR A 108 -3.96 -8.03 -2.73
CA TYR A 108 -4.92 -6.94 -2.84
C TYR A 108 -6.01 -7.07 -1.79
N THR A 109 -6.44 -5.95 -1.21
CA THR A 109 -7.73 -5.83 -0.53
C THR A 109 -8.53 -4.68 -1.13
N ASN A 110 -9.74 -4.99 -1.59
CA ASN A 110 -10.66 -4.01 -2.17
C ASN A 110 -11.66 -3.47 -1.15
N HIS A 111 -11.47 -3.71 0.15
CA HIS A 111 -12.36 -3.22 1.19
C HIS A 111 -11.54 -2.74 2.38
N ILE A 112 -11.40 -1.42 2.47
CA ILE A 112 -10.74 -0.70 3.57
C ILE A 112 -11.76 0.29 4.10
N VAL A 113 -12.13 0.16 5.37
CA VAL A 113 -13.03 1.09 6.07
C VAL A 113 -12.42 1.62 7.37
N SER A 114 -11.30 1.03 7.81
CA SER A 114 -10.63 1.38 9.05
C SER A 114 -9.10 1.21 8.93
N GLN A 115 -8.36 1.85 9.83
CA GLN A 115 -6.94 1.61 10.01
C GLN A 115 -6.65 0.13 10.34
N TYR A 116 -7.55 -0.50 11.10
CA TYR A 116 -7.47 -1.91 11.46
C TYR A 116 -7.47 -2.83 10.22
N ASP A 117 -8.23 -2.51 9.18
CA ASP A 117 -8.23 -3.30 7.94
C ASP A 117 -6.87 -3.27 7.23
N ILE A 118 -6.22 -2.11 7.23
CA ILE A 118 -4.88 -1.89 6.66
C ILE A 118 -3.84 -2.71 7.43
N GLU A 119 -3.79 -2.54 8.76
CA GLU A 119 -2.85 -3.23 9.63
C GLU A 119 -3.02 -4.74 9.57
N ASN A 120 -4.26 -5.24 9.63
CA ASN A 120 -4.55 -6.66 9.51
C ASN A 120 -4.15 -7.25 8.17
N HIS A 121 -4.37 -6.50 7.08
CA HIS A 121 -4.01 -6.98 5.76
C HIS A 121 -2.48 -7.14 5.64
N VAL A 122 -1.71 -6.14 6.08
CA VAL A 122 -0.24 -6.20 6.12
C VAL A 122 0.25 -7.32 7.04
N ARG A 123 -0.31 -7.43 8.25
CA ARG A 123 0.04 -8.47 9.23
C ARG A 123 -0.14 -9.87 8.66
N ARG A 124 -1.31 -10.13 8.07
CA ARG A 124 -1.64 -11.44 7.48
C ARG A 124 -0.70 -11.80 6.32
N VAL A 125 -0.36 -10.82 5.46
CA VAL A 125 0.61 -11.03 4.37
C VAL A 125 2.00 -11.30 4.92
N GLY A 126 2.45 -10.50 5.89
CA GLY A 126 3.77 -10.65 6.49
C GLY A 126 3.94 -11.98 7.22
N GLU A 127 2.94 -12.41 7.99
CA GLU A 127 2.94 -13.70 8.68
C GLU A 127 2.95 -14.89 7.72
N LEU A 128 2.25 -14.78 6.58
CA LEU A 128 2.24 -15.80 5.53
C LEU A 128 3.62 -15.93 4.88
N GLU A 129 4.24 -14.81 4.52
CA GLU A 129 5.50 -14.79 3.80
C GLU A 129 6.70 -15.13 4.70
N LEU A 130 6.66 -14.74 5.98
CA LEU A 130 7.68 -15.07 6.96
C LEU A 130 7.82 -16.58 7.20
N GLN A 131 6.80 -17.38 6.91
CA GLN A 131 6.89 -18.84 6.99
C GLN A 131 7.78 -19.44 5.90
N LEU A 132 8.01 -18.71 4.81
CA LEU A 132 8.73 -19.19 3.64
C LEU A 132 10.19 -18.74 3.67
N ASN A 133 10.43 -17.43 3.73
CA ASN A 133 11.77 -16.82 3.69
C ASN A 133 11.73 -15.40 4.29
N ASN A 134 12.91 -14.80 4.42
CA ASN A 134 13.03 -13.34 4.48
C ASN A 134 12.55 -12.74 3.14
N PHE A 135 11.94 -11.56 3.18
CA PHE A 135 11.38 -10.90 2.00
C PHE A 135 11.49 -9.38 2.12
N ILE A 136 11.22 -8.69 1.02
CA ILE A 136 11.04 -7.23 1.04
C ILE A 136 9.55 -6.94 0.87
N ILE A 137 9.00 -6.04 1.68
CA ILE A 137 7.60 -5.63 1.63
C ILE A 137 7.50 -4.15 1.23
N ALA A 138 6.46 -3.83 0.46
CA ALA A 138 6.01 -2.48 0.17
C ALA A 138 4.48 -2.46 0.09
N PHE A 139 3.86 -1.29 0.10
CA PHE A 139 2.42 -1.15 -0.12
C PHE A 139 2.07 0.12 -0.88
N ASP A 140 0.85 0.15 -1.42
CA ASP A 140 0.24 1.34 -2.00
C ASP A 140 -1.27 1.33 -1.77
N PHE A 141 -1.88 2.51 -1.68
CA PHE A 141 -3.32 2.65 -1.46
C PHE A 141 -4.08 2.97 -2.74
N GLY A 142 -5.36 2.58 -2.75
CA GLY A 142 -6.34 3.06 -3.70
C GLY A 142 -7.25 4.10 -3.06
N TYR A 143 -7.55 5.16 -3.80
CA TYR A 143 -8.15 6.38 -3.29
C TYR A 143 -9.43 6.74 -4.02
N ILE A 144 -10.39 7.32 -3.29
CA ILE A 144 -11.34 8.25 -3.91
C ILE A 144 -10.65 9.61 -4.00
N VAL A 145 -10.62 10.13 -5.22
CA VAL A 145 -9.95 11.36 -5.59
C VAL A 145 -10.99 12.39 -5.99
N GLU A 146 -10.95 13.55 -5.33
CA GLU A 146 -11.77 14.70 -5.65
C GLU A 146 -10.92 15.76 -6.37
N LYS A 147 -11.36 16.20 -7.54
CA LYS A 147 -10.71 17.25 -8.31
C LYS A 147 -11.58 18.48 -8.35
N VAL A 148 -10.97 19.62 -8.03
CA VAL A 148 -11.63 20.92 -8.01
C VAL A 148 -11.20 21.73 -9.22
N LYS A 149 -12.17 22.27 -9.95
CA LYS A 149 -11.96 23.24 -11.01
C LYS A 149 -12.81 24.47 -10.74
N TYR A 150 -12.50 25.56 -11.40
CA TYR A 150 -13.33 26.75 -11.45
C TYR A 150 -13.76 26.92 -12.90
N ASP A 151 -15.05 27.17 -13.12
CA ASP A 151 -15.58 27.46 -14.45
C ASP A 151 -15.38 28.95 -14.82
N GLU A 152 -15.97 29.37 -15.96
CA GLU A 152 -15.87 30.74 -16.48
C GLU A 152 -16.43 31.79 -15.50
N ASP A 153 -17.41 31.41 -14.69
CA ASP A 153 -18.05 32.26 -13.68
C ASP A 153 -17.33 32.21 -12.31
N GLN A 154 -16.15 31.57 -12.25
CA GLN A 154 -15.41 31.27 -11.02
C GLN A 154 -16.20 30.39 -10.04
N ALA A 155 -17.23 29.67 -10.49
CA ALA A 155 -17.94 28.72 -9.66
C ALA A 155 -17.14 27.42 -9.53
N GLN A 156 -17.16 26.85 -8.32
CA GLN A 156 -16.43 25.63 -8.00
C GLN A 156 -17.11 24.42 -8.64
N VAL A 157 -16.39 23.71 -9.50
CA VAL A 157 -16.81 22.45 -10.13
C VAL A 157 -16.01 21.31 -9.53
N VAL A 158 -16.71 20.37 -8.89
CA VAL A 158 -16.11 19.22 -8.21
C VAL A 158 -16.37 17.94 -8.99
N THR A 159 -15.34 17.12 -9.17
CA THR A 159 -15.45 15.80 -9.81
C THR A 159 -14.77 14.74 -8.97
N ASN A 160 -15.40 13.57 -8.82
CA ASN A 160 -14.85 12.44 -8.09
C ASN A 160 -14.45 11.31 -9.04
N SER A 161 -13.37 10.61 -8.71
CA SER A 161 -12.88 9.46 -9.46
C SER A 161 -12.13 8.51 -8.56
N THR A 162 -12.07 7.23 -8.93
CA THR A 162 -11.26 6.26 -8.19
C THR A 162 -9.87 6.09 -8.79
N ARG A 163 -8.82 6.13 -7.94
CA ARG A 163 -7.45 5.74 -8.27
C ARG A 163 -7.15 4.37 -7.65
N GLN A 164 -6.75 3.42 -8.47
CA GLN A 164 -6.34 2.09 -8.00
C GLN A 164 -4.93 2.12 -7.43
N PRO A 165 -4.59 1.22 -6.49
CA PRO A 165 -3.21 1.06 -6.05
C PRO A 165 -2.32 0.59 -7.21
N HIS A 166 -1.10 1.08 -7.29
CA HIS A 166 -0.15 0.73 -8.34
C HIS A 166 0.35 -0.68 -8.11
N SER A 167 0.17 -1.54 -9.11
CA SER A 167 0.75 -2.89 -9.09
C SER A 167 2.27 -2.84 -9.28
N ASN A 168 2.81 -1.87 -10.01
CA ASN A 168 4.25 -1.71 -10.14
C ASN A 168 4.73 -0.67 -9.12
N ILE A 169 4.94 -1.10 -7.87
CA ILE A 169 5.55 -0.27 -6.83
C ILE A 169 7.06 -0.21 -7.12
N GLN A 170 7.42 0.59 -8.13
CA GLN A 170 8.80 0.94 -8.41
C GLN A 170 8.95 2.43 -8.11
N HIS A 171 9.85 2.77 -7.19
CA HIS A 171 10.36 4.11 -6.83
C HIS A 171 9.79 4.84 -5.60
N ALA A 172 10.74 5.47 -4.88
CA ALA A 172 10.80 6.68 -4.03
C ALA A 172 9.63 7.12 -3.13
N LEU A 173 8.38 6.78 -3.42
CA LEU A 173 7.21 7.24 -2.65
C LEU A 173 6.72 6.20 -1.64
N ASN A 174 7.05 4.93 -1.85
CA ASN A 174 6.67 3.83 -0.99
C ASN A 174 7.94 3.19 -0.41
N ILE A 175 8.11 3.25 0.91
CA ILE A 175 9.26 2.66 1.59
C ILE A 175 9.20 1.14 1.43
N GLU A 176 10.30 0.58 0.93
CA GLU A 176 10.54 -0.86 0.95
C GLU A 176 11.22 -1.25 2.27
N GLN A 177 10.70 -2.26 2.96
CA GLN A 177 11.36 -2.78 4.17
C GLN A 177 11.71 -4.25 4.02
N GLN A 178 12.94 -4.60 4.39
CA GLN A 178 13.34 -5.99 4.51
C GLN A 178 12.77 -6.58 5.81
N ILE A 179 11.93 -7.60 5.69
CA ILE A 179 11.32 -8.31 6.80
C ILE A 179 12.06 -9.62 7.02
N THR A 180 12.78 -9.70 8.14
CA THR A 180 13.59 -10.86 8.54
C THR A 180 13.11 -11.51 9.83
N SER A 181 12.15 -10.88 10.51
CA SER A 181 11.59 -11.36 11.78
C SER A 181 10.20 -10.79 12.02
N LYS A 182 9.50 -11.31 13.03
CA LYS A 182 8.20 -10.79 13.45
C LYS A 182 8.31 -9.38 14.03
N GLU A 183 9.38 -9.08 14.75
CA GLU A 183 9.62 -7.75 15.33
C GLU A 183 9.78 -6.69 14.23
N LYS A 184 10.49 -7.02 13.16
CA LYS A 184 10.61 -6.18 11.96
C LYS A 184 9.25 -5.96 11.29
N LEU A 185 8.41 -6.99 11.20
CA LEU A 185 7.05 -6.88 10.68
C LEU A 185 6.19 -5.95 11.54
N GLU A 186 6.23 -6.07 12.87
CA GLU A 186 5.50 -5.17 13.77
C GLU A 186 5.95 -3.72 13.62
N GLN A 187 7.25 -3.48 13.45
CA GLN A 187 7.76 -2.15 13.18
C GLN A 187 7.22 -1.58 11.86
N PHE A 188 7.13 -2.40 10.81
CA PHE A 188 6.48 -1.99 9.56
C PHE A 188 4.99 -1.69 9.73
N ILE A 189 4.30 -2.43 10.60
CA ILE A 189 2.88 -2.18 10.88
C ILE A 189 2.72 -0.86 11.65
N GLN A 190 3.59 -0.57 12.62
CA GLN A 190 3.62 0.71 13.36
C GLN A 190 3.89 1.92 12.47
N TYR A 191 4.47 1.70 11.29
CA TYR A 191 4.69 2.73 10.29
C TYR A 191 3.42 3.10 9.50
N LEU A 192 2.46 2.19 9.34
CA LEU A 192 1.26 2.40 8.51
C LEU A 192 0.45 3.66 8.91
N PRO A 193 0.25 3.96 10.20
CA PRO A 193 -0.40 5.21 10.62
C PRO A 193 0.34 6.46 10.13
N ALA A 194 1.67 6.39 9.99
CA ALA A 194 2.47 7.53 9.52
C ALA A 194 2.09 7.91 8.10
N LYS A 195 1.96 6.90 7.24
CA LYS A 195 1.54 7.10 5.86
C LYS A 195 0.09 7.55 5.72
N ILE A 196 -0.81 7.05 6.57
CA ILE A 196 -2.20 7.53 6.60
C ILE A 196 -2.26 9.03 6.89
N ILE A 197 -1.48 9.50 7.86
CA ILE A 197 -1.43 10.90 8.28
C ILE A 197 -0.74 11.77 7.23
N GLU A 198 0.34 11.30 6.62
CA GLU A 198 1.00 11.98 5.51
C GLU A 198 0.03 12.23 4.35
N ASP A 199 -0.75 11.21 3.97
CA ASP A 199 -1.78 11.34 2.93
C ASP A 199 -2.94 12.25 3.34
N GLN A 200 -3.27 12.30 4.64
CA GLN A 200 -4.30 13.20 5.19
C GLN A 200 -3.86 14.68 5.20
N GLU A 201 -2.59 14.95 5.52
CA GLU A 201 -2.03 16.31 5.60
C GLU A 201 -1.54 16.83 4.25
N ARG A 202 -1.51 16.00 3.20
CA ARG A 202 -1.06 16.40 1.86
C ARG A 202 -1.93 17.54 1.30
N THR A 203 -1.34 18.74 1.28
CA THR A 203 -2.04 19.98 0.96
C THR A 203 -2.35 20.16 -0.53
N LEU A 204 -3.49 20.79 -0.75
CA LEU A 204 -4.21 21.04 -1.99
C LEU A 204 -3.59 22.03 -2.98
N GLU A 205 -2.59 22.81 -2.54
CA GLU A 205 -2.36 24.15 -3.08
C GLU A 205 -2.00 24.17 -4.58
N ASP A 206 -1.28 23.15 -5.07
CA ASP A 206 -0.80 23.16 -6.45
C ASP A 206 -1.60 22.29 -7.43
N THR A 207 -2.16 21.17 -6.98
CA THR A 207 -2.68 20.12 -7.90
C THR A 207 -4.19 20.13 -8.08
N LYS A 208 -4.92 20.93 -7.28
CA LYS A 208 -6.39 20.93 -7.20
C LYS A 208 -7.00 19.53 -7.07
N THR A 209 -6.26 18.60 -6.48
CA THR A 209 -6.59 17.18 -6.37
C THR A 209 -6.50 16.79 -4.91
N ARG A 210 -7.55 16.18 -4.38
CA ARG A 210 -7.68 15.74 -2.98
C ARG A 210 -7.84 14.25 -2.91
N PHE A 211 -7.15 13.63 -1.96
CA PHE A 211 -7.47 12.28 -1.53
C PHE A 211 -8.52 12.36 -0.43
N ILE A 212 -9.69 11.80 -0.70
CA ILE A 212 -10.85 11.91 0.18
C ILE A 212 -10.94 10.71 1.10
N ALA A 213 -10.67 9.51 0.59
CA ALA A 213 -10.75 8.28 1.35
C ALA A 213 -9.88 7.18 0.72
N PHE A 214 -9.41 6.27 1.56
CA PHE A 214 -8.89 4.98 1.12
C PHE A 214 -10.04 4.00 0.88
N VAL A 215 -9.98 3.30 -0.24
CA VAL A 215 -10.98 2.27 -0.61
C VAL A 215 -10.39 0.89 -0.84
N SER A 216 -9.08 0.82 -1.10
CA SER A 216 -8.37 -0.42 -1.35
C SER A 216 -6.88 -0.27 -1.04
N MET A 217 -6.16 -1.38 -1.01
CA MET A 217 -4.73 -1.43 -0.78
C MET A 217 -4.13 -2.60 -1.57
N VAL A 218 -2.86 -2.47 -1.94
CA VAL A 218 -2.03 -3.59 -2.35
C VAL A 218 -0.80 -3.68 -1.45
N VAL A 219 -0.47 -4.88 -1.01
CA VAL A 219 0.82 -5.22 -0.40
C VAL A 219 1.63 -6.01 -1.42
N VAL A 220 2.87 -5.60 -1.62
CA VAL A 220 3.78 -6.17 -2.61
C VAL A 220 4.96 -6.79 -1.90
N VAL A 221 5.24 -8.04 -2.23
CA VAL A 221 6.32 -8.82 -1.64
C VAL A 221 7.27 -9.27 -2.75
N TYR A 222 8.56 -9.03 -2.55
CA TYR A 222 9.63 -9.42 -3.47
C TYR A 222 10.37 -10.65 -2.97
#